data_AF-A0A1R1SMV0-F1
#
_entry.id   AF-A0A1R1SMV0-F1
#
_cell.length_a   1.000
_cell.length_b   1.000
_cell.length_c   1.000
_cell.angle_alpha   90.00
_cell.angle_beta   90.00
_cell.angle_gamma   90.00
#
_symmetry.space_group_name_H-M   'P 1'
#
loop_
_entity.id
_entity.type
_entity.pdbx_description
1 polymer ?
#
loop_
_entity_poly.entity_id
_entity_poly.type
_entity_poly.pdbx_seq_one_letter_code
_entity_poly.pdbx_strand_id
1 'polypeptide(L)'
;MDDTSGTLDEALERLHAAGPERGGWLSNHAPMAVEALVRHGRGPSVHRWLDLYADKLEDMPSPYATVTDRNWPEALGDPRRIADWTAYFTRELADHPWREVLAQWWPRLLPGIAGGATHPVIRVGHAVRTLLDGTRPATGAGDAPAGPPGAAEPAPGPRTHELAH
;
A
#
# COMPACT_ATOMS: atom_id res chain seq x y z
N MET A 1 20.22 -11.11 6.51
CA MET A 1 19.29 -11.62 5.48
C MET A 1 18.01 -10.87 5.73
N ASP A 2 17.69 -9.94 4.82
CA ASP A 2 16.69 -8.88 5.01
C ASP A 2 15.27 -9.43 5.17
N ASP A 3 14.73 -9.30 6.38
CA ASP A 3 13.33 -9.52 6.74
C ASP A 3 12.42 -8.32 6.36
N THR A 4 12.90 -7.53 5.41
CA THR A 4 12.29 -6.27 4.96
C THR A 4 10.95 -6.51 4.27
N SER A 5 10.77 -7.67 3.62
CA SER A 5 9.47 -8.09 3.07
C SER A 5 8.47 -8.40 4.18
N GLY A 6 8.88 -9.16 5.21
CA GLY A 6 8.00 -9.52 6.34
C GLY A 6 7.51 -8.30 7.11
N THR A 7 8.40 -7.33 7.38
CA THR A 7 8.02 -6.08 8.04
C THR A 7 6.96 -5.29 7.27
N LEU A 8 7.06 -5.23 5.93
CA LEU A 8 6.07 -4.50 5.12
C LEU A 8 4.71 -5.19 5.17
N ASP A 9 4.69 -6.51 5.03
CA ASP A 9 3.45 -7.30 5.06
C ASP A 9 2.75 -7.17 6.41
N GLU A 10 3.49 -7.36 7.52
CA GLU A 10 2.96 -7.18 8.88
C GLU A 10 2.42 -5.76 9.13
N ALA A 11 3.10 -4.74 8.60
CA ALA A 11 2.65 -3.35 8.71
C ALA A 11 1.37 -3.09 7.90
N LEU A 12 1.27 -3.65 6.69
CA LEU A 12 0.08 -3.54 5.85
C LEU A 12 -1.10 -4.30 6.44
N GLU A 13 -0.88 -5.48 7.04
CA GLU A 13 -1.91 -6.23 7.77
C GLU A 13 -2.47 -5.43 8.94
N ARG A 14 -1.60 -4.82 9.76
CA ARG A 14 -2.03 -3.92 10.85
C ARG A 14 -2.87 -2.74 10.33
N LEU A 15 -2.43 -2.13 9.23
CA LEU A 15 -3.13 -1.00 8.63
C LEU A 15 -4.44 -1.39 7.94
N HIS A 16 -4.59 -2.65 7.52
CA HIS A 16 -5.82 -3.15 6.92
C HIS A 16 -7.01 -3.14 7.89
N ALA A 17 -6.75 -3.15 9.20
CA ALA A 17 -7.78 -3.00 10.23
C ALA A 17 -8.35 -1.57 10.34
N ALA A 18 -7.68 -0.57 9.74
CA ALA A 18 -8.06 0.84 9.81
C ALA A 18 -8.64 1.35 8.49
N GLY A 19 -9.50 2.36 8.58
CA GLY A 19 -10.09 3.03 7.44
C GLY A 19 -9.04 3.70 6.53
N PRO A 20 -9.33 3.82 5.22
CA PRO A 20 -8.43 4.44 4.26
C PRO A 20 -8.41 5.98 4.34
N GLU A 21 -9.32 6.59 5.10
CA GLU A 21 -9.46 8.03 5.26
C GLU A 21 -9.57 8.40 6.75
N ARG A 22 -9.28 9.65 7.09
CA ARG A 22 -9.35 10.24 8.44
C ARG A 22 -9.88 11.68 8.37
N GLY A 23 -10.35 12.23 9.49
CA GLY A 23 -10.62 13.67 9.67
C GLY A 23 -11.55 14.28 8.61
N GLY A 24 -12.55 13.53 8.14
CA GLY A 24 -13.48 14.00 7.10
C GLY A 24 -12.91 13.96 5.67
N TRP A 25 -12.43 12.79 5.23
CA TRP A 25 -11.92 12.49 3.88
C TRP A 25 -10.47 12.88 3.59
N LEU A 26 -9.64 13.09 4.61
CA LEU A 26 -8.19 13.16 4.42
C LEU A 26 -7.65 11.75 4.30
N SER A 27 -6.88 11.46 3.26
CA SER A 27 -6.35 10.12 3.07
C SER A 27 -5.42 9.67 4.19
N ASN A 28 -5.62 8.44 4.65
CA ASN A 28 -4.66 7.75 5.48
C ASN A 28 -3.42 7.46 4.63
N HIS A 29 -2.31 8.08 5.02
CA HIS A 29 -1.03 7.98 4.31
C HIS A 29 -0.13 6.89 4.86
N ALA A 30 -0.51 6.24 5.97
CA ALA A 30 0.34 5.24 6.60
C ALA A 30 0.79 4.11 5.67
N PRO A 31 -0.06 3.54 4.78
CA PRO A 31 0.40 2.51 3.84
C PRO A 31 1.55 2.96 2.94
N MET A 32 1.48 4.21 2.45
CA MET A 32 2.53 4.79 1.60
C MET A 32 3.80 5.12 2.41
N ALA A 33 3.63 5.60 3.65
CA ALA A 33 4.73 5.92 4.54
C ALA A 33 5.50 4.66 4.97
N VAL A 34 4.82 3.56 5.32
CA VAL A 34 5.49 2.30 5.69
C VAL A 34 6.23 1.70 4.51
N GLU A 35 5.66 1.73 3.30
CA GLU A 35 6.35 1.29 2.10
C GLU A 35 7.61 2.12 1.84
N ALA A 36 7.54 3.44 1.96
CA ALA A 36 8.70 4.31 1.81
C ALA A 36 9.78 4.02 2.85
N LEU A 37 9.41 3.86 4.12
CA LEU A 37 10.35 3.49 5.19
C LEU A 37 11.06 2.17 4.89
N VAL A 38 10.30 1.14 4.52
CA VAL A 38 10.83 -0.18 4.15
C VAL A 38 11.79 -0.08 2.96
N ARG A 39 11.37 0.56 1.86
CA ARG A 39 12.17 0.72 0.64
C ARG A 39 13.46 1.53 0.87
N HIS A 40 13.52 2.34 1.91
CA HIS A 40 14.72 3.10 2.33
C HIS A 40 15.50 2.46 3.50
N GLY A 41 15.31 1.16 3.75
CA GLY A 41 16.09 0.43 4.76
C GLY A 41 15.73 0.78 6.21
N ARG A 42 14.54 1.35 6.44
CA ARG A 42 14.04 1.73 7.77
C ARG A 42 13.02 0.74 8.34
N GLY A 43 12.95 -0.49 7.80
CA GLY A 43 12.10 -1.58 8.27
C GLY A 43 12.07 -1.72 9.81
N PRO A 44 13.23 -1.78 10.51
CA PRO A 44 13.25 -1.93 11.97
C PRO A 44 12.54 -0.81 12.77
N SER A 45 12.25 0.34 12.16
CA SER A 45 11.53 1.46 12.79
C SER A 45 10.02 1.48 12.51
N VAL A 46 9.53 0.64 11.60
CA VAL A 46 8.16 0.73 11.05
C VAL A 46 7.10 0.52 12.13
N HIS A 47 7.18 -0.55 12.91
CA HIS A 47 6.17 -0.83 13.92
C HIS A 47 6.12 0.22 15.01
N ARG A 48 7.28 0.71 15.48
CA ARG A 48 7.34 1.83 16.42
C ARG A 48 6.73 3.11 15.83
N TRP A 49 6.97 3.37 14.55
CA TRP A 49 6.35 4.52 13.88
C TRP A 49 4.83 4.35 13.78
N LEU A 50 4.33 3.15 13.48
CA LEU A 50 2.90 2.85 13.46
C LEU A 50 2.25 3.04 14.83
N ASP A 51 2.91 2.64 15.91
CA ASP A 51 2.39 2.84 17.28
C ASP A 51 2.19 4.33 17.57
N LEU A 52 3.10 5.19 17.10
CA LEU A 52 2.98 6.65 17.21
C LEU A 52 1.96 7.26 16.24
N TYR A 53 1.67 6.58 15.14
CA TYR A 53 0.69 7.02 14.14
C TYR A 53 -0.74 6.59 14.51
N ALA A 54 -0.91 5.62 15.41
CA ALA A 54 -2.18 4.97 15.71
C ALA A 54 -3.30 5.96 16.05
N ASP A 55 -3.01 7.03 16.79
CA ASP A 55 -3.99 8.07 17.17
C ASP A 55 -4.57 8.85 15.97
N LYS A 56 -3.98 8.72 14.78
CA LYS A 56 -4.47 9.32 13.52
C LYS A 56 -5.29 8.36 12.68
N LEU A 57 -5.33 7.08 13.04
CA LEU A 57 -6.11 6.07 12.35
C LEU A 57 -7.56 6.16 12.80
N GLU A 58 -8.47 5.95 11.86
CA GLU A 58 -9.89 5.78 12.13
C GLU A 58 -10.28 4.33 11.86
N ASP A 59 -11.30 3.86 12.57
CA ASP A 59 -11.78 2.49 12.42
C ASP A 59 -12.30 2.24 10.99
N MET A 60 -12.11 1.02 10.51
CA MET A 60 -12.79 0.58 9.30
C MET A 60 -14.31 0.61 9.52
N PRO A 61 -15.12 1.15 8.59
CA PRO A 61 -16.57 1.06 8.70
C PRO A 61 -17.01 -0.41 8.76
N SER A 62 -18.09 -0.70 9.49
CA SER A 62 -18.68 -2.03 9.45
C SER A 62 -19.33 -2.29 8.09
N PRO A 63 -19.17 -3.49 7.49
CA PRO A 63 -19.91 -3.86 6.30
C PRO A 63 -21.40 -3.89 6.62
N TYR A 64 -22.25 -3.45 5.68
CA TYR A 64 -23.69 -3.39 5.88
C TYR A 64 -24.51 -3.82 4.66
N ALA A 65 -23.88 -3.94 3.49
CA ALA A 65 -24.57 -4.35 2.28
C ALA A 65 -23.59 -5.01 1.31
N THR A 66 -23.68 -6.34 1.21
CA THR A 66 -22.81 -7.16 0.36
C THR A 66 -22.76 -6.67 -1.08
N VAL A 67 -21.54 -6.45 -1.59
CA VAL A 67 -21.26 -6.23 -3.01
C VAL A 67 -21.18 -7.58 -3.73
N THR A 68 -21.74 -7.65 -4.93
CA THR A 68 -21.89 -8.84 -5.79
C THR A 68 -21.74 -8.44 -7.25
N ASP A 69 -21.52 -9.41 -8.13
CA ASP A 69 -21.42 -9.18 -9.59
C ASP A 69 -22.66 -8.54 -10.21
N ARG A 70 -23.80 -8.66 -9.54
CA ARG A 70 -25.08 -8.11 -10.02
C ARG A 70 -25.37 -6.69 -9.53
N ASN A 71 -24.77 -6.26 -8.42
CA ASN A 71 -25.13 -4.99 -7.75
C ASN A 71 -23.93 -4.06 -7.50
N TRP A 72 -22.77 -4.38 -8.09
CA TRP A 72 -21.58 -3.57 -7.94
C TRP A 72 -21.73 -2.15 -8.50
N PRO A 73 -22.46 -1.88 -9.62
CA PRO A 73 -22.57 -0.53 -10.14
C PRO A 73 -23.24 0.42 -9.12
N GLU A 74 -24.25 -0.07 -8.40
CA GLU A 74 -25.00 0.69 -7.40
C GLU A 74 -24.20 0.94 -6.12
N ALA A 75 -23.11 0.19 -5.90
CA ALA A 75 -22.24 0.35 -4.74
C ALA A 75 -21.09 1.34 -4.96
N LEU A 76 -20.89 1.85 -6.19
CA LEU A 76 -19.84 2.79 -6.50
C LEU A 76 -20.10 4.18 -5.90
N GLY A 77 -19.03 4.82 -5.44
CA GLY A 77 -19.07 6.20 -4.96
C GLY A 77 -19.70 6.38 -3.58
N ASP A 78 -20.11 5.29 -2.90
CA ASP A 78 -20.57 5.32 -1.50
C ASP A 78 -19.45 4.90 -0.55
N PRO A 79 -18.82 5.83 0.17
CA PRO A 79 -17.68 5.51 1.03
C PRO A 79 -18.03 4.61 2.21
N ARG A 80 -19.30 4.54 2.62
CA ARG A 80 -19.71 3.66 3.71
C ARG A 80 -19.51 2.18 3.31
N ARG A 81 -19.49 1.90 2.00
CA ARG A 81 -19.34 0.55 1.42
C ARG A 81 -17.89 0.09 1.33
N ILE A 82 -16.90 0.83 1.88
CA ILE A 82 -15.48 0.45 1.81
C ILE A 82 -15.26 -0.98 2.31
N ALA A 83 -15.83 -1.34 3.46
CA ALA A 83 -15.68 -2.69 3.99
C ALA A 83 -16.39 -3.76 3.15
N ASP A 84 -17.54 -3.43 2.54
CA ASP A 84 -18.23 -4.35 1.61
C ASP A 84 -17.41 -4.58 0.34
N TRP A 85 -16.74 -3.54 -0.18
CA TRP A 85 -15.82 -3.64 -1.31
C TRP A 85 -14.56 -4.44 -0.96
N THR A 86 -13.97 -4.22 0.22
CA THR A 86 -12.87 -5.04 0.72
C THR A 86 -13.25 -6.51 0.74
N ALA A 87 -14.40 -6.86 1.36
CA ALA A 87 -14.87 -8.23 1.43
C ALA A 87 -15.13 -8.85 0.03
N TYR A 88 -15.64 -8.06 -0.92
CA TYR A 88 -15.81 -8.51 -2.30
C TYR A 88 -14.46 -8.84 -2.95
N PHE A 89 -13.51 -7.91 -2.95
CA PHE A 89 -12.20 -8.14 -3.57
C PHE A 89 -11.36 -9.20 -2.85
N THR A 90 -11.52 -9.39 -1.53
CA THR A 90 -10.89 -10.50 -0.81
C THR A 90 -11.33 -11.85 -1.39
N ARG A 91 -12.61 -12.03 -1.70
CA ARG A 91 -13.09 -13.27 -2.35
C ARG A 91 -12.56 -13.40 -3.77
N GLU A 92 -12.69 -12.33 -4.57
CA GLU A 92 -12.21 -12.35 -5.97
C GLU A 92 -10.72 -12.72 -6.06
N LEU A 93 -9.89 -12.19 -5.15
CA LEU A 93 -8.45 -12.46 -5.10
C LEU A 93 -8.09 -13.83 -4.51
N ALA A 94 -9.00 -14.47 -3.77
CA ALA A 94 -8.83 -15.83 -3.32
C ALA A 94 -9.13 -16.85 -4.43
N ASP A 95 -10.10 -16.54 -5.30
CA ASP A 95 -10.58 -17.43 -6.35
C ASP A 95 -9.85 -17.22 -7.70
N HIS A 96 -9.31 -16.02 -7.94
CA HIS A 96 -8.71 -15.64 -9.23
C HIS A 96 -7.33 -14.99 -9.08
N PRO A 97 -6.41 -15.18 -10.06
CA PRO A 97 -5.15 -14.47 -10.09
C PRO A 97 -5.34 -12.94 -10.08
N TRP A 98 -4.57 -12.22 -9.26
CA TRP A 98 -4.72 -10.77 -9.11
C TRP A 98 -4.65 -9.99 -10.43
N ARG A 99 -3.89 -10.49 -11.42
CA ARG A 99 -3.75 -9.87 -12.75
C ARG A 99 -5.06 -9.93 -13.53
N GLU A 100 -5.79 -11.03 -13.41
CA GLU A 100 -7.09 -11.21 -14.07
C GLU A 100 -8.14 -10.31 -13.43
N VAL A 101 -8.19 -10.29 -12.08
CA VAL A 101 -9.07 -9.39 -11.32
C VAL A 101 -8.78 -7.93 -11.70
N LEU A 102 -7.52 -7.51 -11.73
CA LEU A 102 -7.14 -6.14 -12.11
C LEU A 102 -7.57 -5.82 -13.54
N ALA A 103 -7.30 -6.70 -14.51
CA ALA A 103 -7.66 -6.47 -15.91
C ALA A 103 -9.18 -6.36 -16.12
N GLN A 104 -9.94 -7.18 -15.39
CA GLN A 104 -11.39 -7.19 -15.43
C GLN A 104 -12.00 -5.91 -14.83
N TRP A 105 -11.42 -5.42 -13.74
CA TRP A 105 -11.96 -4.28 -12.98
C TRP A 105 -11.45 -2.92 -13.44
N TRP A 106 -10.27 -2.86 -14.07
CA TRP A 106 -9.68 -1.62 -14.57
C TRP A 106 -10.65 -0.76 -15.39
N PRO A 107 -11.29 -1.25 -16.47
CA PRO A 107 -12.21 -0.41 -17.26
C PRO A 107 -13.48 -0.01 -16.48
N ARG A 108 -13.89 -0.77 -15.46
CA ARG A 108 -15.08 -0.47 -14.64
C ARG A 108 -14.83 0.66 -13.65
N LEU A 109 -13.63 0.73 -13.09
CA LEU A 109 -13.25 1.72 -12.08
C LEU A 109 -12.63 2.98 -12.69
N LEU A 110 -12.14 2.91 -13.94
CA LEU A 110 -11.51 4.04 -14.64
C LEU A 110 -12.35 5.33 -14.67
N PRO A 111 -13.69 5.30 -14.86
CA PRO A 111 -14.49 6.52 -14.82
C PRO A 111 -14.40 7.27 -13.48
N GLY A 112 -14.11 6.56 -12.38
CA GLY A 112 -13.97 7.12 -11.03
C GLY A 112 -12.53 7.42 -10.62
N ILE A 113 -11.56 7.42 -11.53
CA ILE A 113 -10.13 7.51 -11.21
C ILE A 113 -9.73 8.75 -10.37
N ALA A 114 -10.45 9.86 -10.53
CA ALA A 114 -10.23 11.09 -9.76
C ALA A 114 -10.84 11.06 -8.34
N GLY A 115 -11.70 10.08 -8.04
CA GLY A 115 -12.32 9.90 -6.74
C GLY A 115 -11.29 9.71 -5.62
N GLY A 116 -11.58 10.25 -4.42
CA GLY A 116 -10.63 10.21 -3.31
C GLY A 116 -9.31 10.93 -3.63
N ALA A 117 -9.37 12.01 -4.42
CA ALA A 117 -8.20 12.77 -4.88
C ALA A 117 -7.10 11.88 -5.49
N THR A 118 -7.49 10.90 -6.31
CA THR A 118 -6.59 9.92 -6.98
C THR A 118 -5.87 8.93 -6.06
N HIS A 119 -6.03 9.01 -4.74
CA HIS A 119 -5.38 8.08 -3.81
C HIS A 119 -5.70 6.60 -4.09
N PRO A 120 -6.94 6.20 -4.48
CA PRO A 120 -7.23 4.80 -4.80
C PRO A 120 -6.34 4.25 -5.92
N VAL A 121 -6.19 4.96 -7.05
CA VAL A 121 -5.38 4.48 -8.18
C VAL A 121 -3.88 4.48 -7.85
N ILE A 122 -3.42 5.45 -7.04
CA ILE A 122 -2.06 5.47 -6.53
C ILE A 122 -1.82 4.22 -5.68
N ARG A 123 -2.69 3.93 -4.70
CA ARG A 123 -2.60 2.74 -3.83
C ARG A 123 -2.60 1.43 -4.62
N VAL A 124 -3.44 1.31 -5.65
CA VAL A 124 -3.41 0.15 -6.56
C VAL A 124 -2.05 0.05 -7.28
N GLY A 125 -1.50 1.16 -7.77
CA GLY A 125 -0.17 1.19 -8.37
C GLY A 125 0.94 0.74 -7.41
N HIS A 126 0.87 1.16 -6.14
CA HIS A 126 1.78 0.69 -5.08
C HIS A 126 1.65 -0.83 -4.86
N ALA A 127 0.43 -1.35 -4.71
CA ALA A 127 0.19 -2.79 -4.55
C ALA A 127 0.72 -3.61 -5.73
N VAL A 128 0.46 -3.16 -6.97
CA VAL A 128 0.96 -3.82 -8.18
C VAL A 128 2.49 -3.86 -8.21
N ARG A 129 3.17 -2.76 -7.85
CA ARG A 129 4.64 -2.75 -7.78
C ARG A 129 5.16 -3.77 -6.78
N THR A 130 4.61 -3.78 -5.57
CA THR A 130 5.01 -4.74 -4.52
C THR A 130 4.80 -6.20 -4.95
N LEU A 131 3.67 -6.50 -5.58
CA LEU A 131 3.38 -7.85 -6.11
C LEU A 131 4.36 -8.25 -7.23
N LEU A 132 4.76 -7.31 -8.09
CA LEU A 132 5.76 -7.56 -9.14
C LEU A 132 7.15 -7.80 -8.55
N ASP A 133 7.54 -7.02 -7.54
CA ASP A 133 8.83 -7.15 -6.85
C ASP A 133 8.94 -8.51 -6.13
N GLY A 134 7.88 -8.95 -5.44
CA GLY A 134 7.83 -10.25 -4.77
C GLY A 134 7.78 -11.47 -5.70
N THR A 135 7.41 -11.27 -6.97
CA THR A 135 7.41 -12.34 -8.00
C THR A 135 8.79 -12.51 -8.66
N ARG A 136 9.77 -11.64 -8.38
CA ARG A 136 11.12 -11.76 -8.95
C ARG A 136 11.83 -12.96 -8.30
N PRO A 137 12.26 -13.99 -9.06
CA PRO A 137 13.07 -15.05 -8.49
C PRO A 137 14.36 -14.44 -7.93
N ALA A 138 14.79 -14.89 -6.75
CA ALA A 138 16.04 -14.49 -6.13
C ALA A 138 17.19 -14.84 -7.08
N THR A 139 17.62 -13.88 -7.91
CA THR A 139 18.76 -14.08 -8.79
C THR A 139 20.02 -14.07 -7.95
N GLY A 140 20.49 -15.28 -7.62
CA GLY A 140 21.89 -15.70 -7.58
C GLY A 140 22.87 -14.84 -6.79
N ALA A 141 23.20 -15.32 -5.58
CA ALA A 141 24.53 -15.12 -5.04
C ALA A 141 25.58 -15.73 -6.00
N GLY A 142 26.65 -14.98 -6.30
CA GLY A 142 27.86 -15.49 -6.94
C GLY A 142 28.24 -14.74 -8.22
N ASP A 143 28.95 -13.62 -8.07
CA ASP A 143 30.39 -13.58 -8.38
C ASP A 143 30.94 -12.15 -8.23
N ALA A 144 31.85 -12.00 -7.26
CA ALA A 144 32.88 -10.98 -7.21
C ALA A 144 34.13 -11.71 -6.69
N PRO A 145 35.37 -11.37 -7.12
CA PRO A 145 35.91 -10.03 -6.86
C PRO A 145 37.03 -9.50 -7.80
N ALA A 146 37.30 -8.19 -7.72
CA ALA A 146 38.62 -7.53 -7.65
C ALA A 146 38.41 -6.00 -7.83
N GLY A 147 38.60 -5.11 -6.85
CA GLY A 147 39.87 -4.60 -6.29
C GLY A 147 39.75 -3.05 -6.13
N PRO A 148 40.56 -2.36 -5.29
CA PRO A 148 40.14 -1.15 -4.53
C PRO A 148 40.83 0.17 -4.99
N PRO A 149 40.81 1.29 -4.23
CA PRO A 149 39.69 2.19 -3.93
C PRO A 149 40.00 3.68 -4.31
N GLY A 150 38.98 4.53 -4.48
CA GLY A 150 39.14 5.98 -4.64
C GLY A 150 38.17 6.73 -3.72
N ALA A 151 38.70 7.59 -2.85
CA ALA A 151 37.94 8.36 -1.86
C ALA A 151 37.15 9.52 -2.49
N ALA A 152 35.89 9.69 -2.08
CA ALA A 152 35.16 10.95 -2.20
C ALA A 152 34.13 11.05 -1.06
N GLU A 153 34.25 12.09 -0.24
CA GLU A 153 33.28 12.47 0.79
C GLU A 153 32.02 13.07 0.13
N PRO A 154 30.79 12.68 0.50
CA PRO A 154 29.60 13.33 -0.03
C PRO A 154 29.21 14.56 0.82
N ALA A 155 28.85 15.64 0.12
CA ALA A 155 28.34 16.88 0.66
C ALA A 155 27.03 16.70 1.48
N PRO A 156 26.76 17.56 2.48
CA PRO A 156 25.59 17.41 3.35
C PRO A 156 24.28 17.57 2.58
N GLY A 157 23.41 16.55 2.70
CA GLY A 157 22.05 16.55 2.15
C GLY A 157 21.09 17.51 2.86
N PRO A 158 19.94 17.83 2.24
CA PRO A 158 18.99 18.82 2.74
C PRO A 158 18.33 18.41 4.07
N ARG A 159 18.14 19.39 4.95
CA ARG A 159 17.66 19.22 6.33
C ARG A 159 16.14 18.96 6.36
N THR A 160 15.73 17.87 7.00
CA THR A 160 14.38 17.28 7.09
C THR A 160 13.33 18.08 7.91
N HIS A 161 13.22 19.40 7.73
CA HIS A 161 12.25 20.22 8.50
C HIS A 161 11.16 20.92 7.66
N GLU A 162 10.98 20.55 6.38
CA GLU A 162 10.03 21.25 5.49
C GLU A 162 9.01 20.35 4.75
N LEU A 163 8.73 19.13 5.23
CA LEU A 163 7.75 18.23 4.58
C LEU A 163 6.59 17.79 5.48
N ALA A 164 6.12 18.70 6.34
CA ALA A 164 4.90 18.48 7.12
C ALA A 164 3.84 19.56 6.80
N HIS A 165 3.10 19.32 5.73
CA HIS A 165 1.72 19.78 5.56
C HIS A 165 0.86 18.57 5.17
#